data_AF-A0A7C3SC27-F1
#
_entry.id   AF-A0A7C3SC27-F1
#
_cell.length_a   1.000
_cell.length_b   1.000
_cell.length_c   1.000
_cell.angle_alpha   90.00
_cell.angle_beta   90.00
_cell.angle_gamma   90.00
#
_symmetry.space_group_name_H-M   'P 1'
#
loop_
_entity.id
_entity.type
_entity.pdbx_description
1 polymer ?
#
loop_
_entity_poly.entity_id
_entity_poly.type
_entity_poly.pdbx_seq_one_letter_code
_entity_poly.pdbx_strand_id
1 'polypeptide(L)' 'MRRCVVDAAPIIFLAKLGHLEFLRLNAEEVLVPTEVLKEIAAKQDEAAEEVSKRLGNWLKIVKLCVPT' A
#
# COMPACT_ATOMS: atom_id res chain seq x y z
N MET A 1 -12.52 -14.21 3.61
CA MET A 1 -11.38 -13.28 3.69
C MET A 1 -11.59 -12.16 2.70
N ARG A 2 -11.64 -10.90 3.16
CA ARG A 2 -11.85 -9.73 2.30
C ARG A 2 -10.51 -9.10 1.95
N ARG A 3 -10.27 -8.89 0.66
CA ARG A 3 -9.07 -8.24 0.11
C ARG A 3 -9.49 -6.93 -0.54
N CYS A 4 -8.65 -5.90 -0.45
CA CYS A 4 -8.84 -4.66 -1.20
C CYS A 4 -7.56 -4.32 -1.97
N VAL A 5 -7.73 -3.70 -3.15
CA VAL A 5 -6.63 -3.07 -3.89
C VAL A 5 -6.66 -1.59 -3.57
N VAL A 6 -5.50 -1.01 -3.26
CA VAL A 6 -5.40 0.37 -2.81
C VAL A 6 -4.41 1.14 -3.68
N ASP A 7 -4.79 2.37 -4.03
CA ASP A 7 -3.98 3.30 -4.83
C ASP A 7 -2.99 4.11 -3.95
N ALA A 8 -2.09 4.87 -4.57
CA ALA A 8 -1.05 5.63 -3.88
C ALA A 8 -1.61 6.68 -2.90
N ALA A 9 -2.64 7.42 -3.31
CA ALA A 9 -3.18 8.54 -2.54
C ALA A 9 -3.61 8.17 -1.10
N PRO A 10 -4.48 7.17 -0.87
CA PRO A 10 -4.86 6.76 0.50
C PRO A 10 -3.69 6.19 1.31
N ILE A 11 -2.72 5.53 0.66
CA ILE A 11 -1.51 5.04 1.33
C ILE A 11 -0.68 6.23 1.84
N ILE A 12 -0.39 7.18 0.97
CA ILE A 12 0.42 8.37 1.29
C ILE A 12 -0.26 9.18 2.40
N PHE A 13 -1.56 9.43 2.27
CA PHE A 13 -2.31 10.21 3.25
C PHE A 13 -2.25 9.57 4.65
N LEU A 14 -2.58 8.29 4.78
CA LEU A 14 -2.58 7.61 6.08
C LEU A 14 -1.18 7.38 6.64
N ALA A 15 -0.20 7.09 5.77
CA ALA A 15 1.18 6.89 6.20
C ALA A 15 1.79 8.17 6.77
N LYS A 16 1.54 9.34 6.16
CA LYS A 16 1.98 10.64 6.69
C LYS A 16 1.33 11.02 8.02
N LEU A 17 0.16 10.46 8.31
CA LEU A 17 -0.50 10.60 9.61
C LEU A 17 -0.09 9.54 10.63
N GLY A 18 0.78 8.58 10.27
CA GLY A 18 1.18 7.47 11.15
C GLY A 18 0.07 6.43 11.38
N HIS A 19 -0.97 6.42 10.53
CA HIS A 19 -2.19 5.61 10.70
C HIS A 19 -2.43 4.63 9.53
N LEU A 20 -1.35 4.15 8.92
CA LEU A 20 -1.41 3.28 7.74
C LEU A 20 -2.23 2.00 7.99
N GLU A 21 -2.28 1.51 9.23
CA GLU A 21 -3.08 0.36 9.66
C GLU A 21 -4.58 0.50 9.40
N PHE A 22 -5.12 1.73 9.25
CA PHE A 22 -6.54 1.93 8.97
C PHE A 22 -6.97 1.43 7.59
N LEU A 23 -6.03 1.19 6.66
CA LEU A 23 -6.33 0.48 5.42
C LEU A 23 -6.92 -0.93 5.65
N ARG A 24 -6.70 -1.50 6.84
CA ARG A 24 -7.17 -2.84 7.22
C ARG A 24 -8.55 -2.87 7.85
N LEU A 25 -9.18 -1.73 8.16
CA LEU A 25 -10.44 -1.71 8.92
C LEU A 25 -11.54 -2.58 8.27
N ASN A 26 -11.49 -2.72 6.94
CA ASN A 26 -12.46 -3.51 6.17
C ASN A 26 -11.82 -4.67 5.36
N ALA A 27 -10.54 -4.97 5.57
CA ALA A 27 -9.82 -5.99 4.80
C ALA A 27 -8.70 -6.65 5.63
N GLU A 28 -8.62 -7.98 5.57
CA GLU A 28 -7.54 -8.73 6.21
C GLU A 28 -6.20 -8.54 5.48
N GLU A 29 -6.28 -8.41 4.15
CA GLU A 29 -5.13 -8.17 3.27
C GLU A 29 -5.38 -6.93 2.40
N VAL A 30 -4.38 -6.06 2.36
CA VAL A 30 -4.33 -4.89 1.50
C VAL A 30 -3.34 -5.17 0.39
N LEU A 31 -3.83 -5.22 -0.84
CA LEU A 31 -3.03 -5.46 -2.03
C LEU A 31 -2.61 -4.12 -2.64
N VAL A 32 -1.31 -3.95 -2.86
CA VAL A 32 -0.75 -2.75 -3.49
C VAL A 32 -0.12 -3.13 -4.82
N PRO A 33 -0.56 -2.52 -5.93
CA PRO A 33 0.08 -2.71 -7.21
C PRO A 33 1.57 -2.35 -7.17
N THR A 34 2.40 -3.09 -7.90
CA THR A 34 3.84 -2.79 -7.98
C THR A 34 4.12 -1.35 -8.43
N GLU A 35 3.32 -0.80 -9.35
CA GLU A 35 3.51 0.57 -9.85
C GLU A 35 3.20 1.63 -8.78
N VAL A 36 2.21 1.37 -7.92
CA VAL A 36 1.90 2.22 -6.76
C VAL A 36 3.06 2.23 -5.78
N LEU A 37 3.68 1.06 -5.52
CA LEU A 37 4.87 0.99 -4.66
C LEU A 37 6.05 1.77 -5.23
N LYS A 38 6.27 1.73 -6.55
CA LYS A 38 7.33 2.51 -7.20
C LYS A 38 7.06 4.01 -7.06
N GLU A 39 5.82 4.46 -7.24
CA GLU A 39 5.47 5.87 -7.08
C GLU A 39 5.74 6.36 -5.66
N ILE A 40 5.37 5.57 -4.66
CA ILE A 40 5.59 5.91 -3.25
C ILE A 40 7.10 5.90 -2.94
N ALA A 41 7.82 4.86 -3.36
CA ALA A 41 9.26 4.74 -3.11
C ALA A 41 10.09 5.87 -3.76
N ALA A 42 9.67 6.38 -4.92
CA ALA A 42 10.36 7.46 -5.61
C ALA A 42 10.41 8.77 -4.81
N LYS A 43 9.45 8.99 -3.90
CA LYS A 43 9.37 10.21 -3.08
C LYS A 43 10.34 10.20 -1.90
N GLN A 44 10.83 9.03 -1.47
CA GLN A 44 11.79 8.87 -0.37
C GLN A 44 11.41 9.64 0.91
N ASP A 45 10.11 9.63 1.24
CA ASP A 45 9.54 10.35 2.39
C ASP A 45 9.00 9.38 3.46
N GLU A 46 8.34 9.90 4.48
CA GLU A 46 7.82 9.11 5.61
C GLU A 46 6.81 8.05 5.14
N ALA A 47 6.09 8.30 4.04
CA ALA A 47 5.17 7.33 3.49
C ALA A 47 5.90 6.11 2.93
N ALA A 48 7.04 6.30 2.27
CA ALA A 48 7.88 5.20 1.77
C ALA A 48 8.43 4.35 2.92
N GLU A 49 8.90 4.99 4.00
CA GLU A 49 9.37 4.30 5.19
C GLU A 49 8.26 3.46 5.85
N GLU A 50 7.09 4.06 6.08
CA GLU A 50 5.98 3.37 6.75
C GLU A 50 5.44 2.19 5.94
N VAL A 51 5.40 2.31 4.62
CA VAL A 51 5.05 1.22 3.71
C VAL A 51 6.07 0.09 3.80
N SER A 52 7.37 0.41 3.77
CA SER A 52 8.45 -0.59 3.83
C SER A 52 8.40 -1.45 5.10
N LYS A 53 8.05 -0.86 6.25
CA LYS A 53 7.95 -1.55 7.55
C LYS A 53 6.81 -2.58 7.61
N ARG A 54 5.77 -2.41 6.80
CA ARG A 54 4.54 -3.24 6.83
C ARG A 54 4.44 -4.20 5.65
N LEU A 55 5.23 -3.96 4.61
CA LEU A 55 5.29 -4.80 3.42
C LEU A 55 5.66 -6.24 3.79
N GLY A 56 4.93 -7.20 3.24
CA GLY A 56 5.13 -8.62 3.55
C GLY A 56 4.32 -9.13 4.75
N ASN A 57 3.77 -8.24 5.60
CA ASN A 57 2.79 -8.60 6.61
C ASN A 57 1.36 -8.55 6.03
N TRP A 58 0.53 -7.60 6.44
CA TRP A 58 -0.84 -7.42 5.96
C TRP A 58 -0.91 -6.61 4.65
N LEU A 59 0.17 -5.87 4.33
CA LEU A 59 0.33 -5.15 3.07
C LEU A 59 1.09 -6.05 2.10
N LYS A 60 0.44 -6.47 1.01
CA LYS A 60 0.98 -7.41 0.03
C LYS A 60 1.14 -6.75 -1.33
N ILE A 61 2.18 -7.14 -2.05
CA ILE A 61 2.39 -6.71 -3.44
C ILE A 61 1.49 -7.53 -4.35
N VAL A 62 0.84 -6.87 -5.31
CA VAL A 62 0.15 -7.55 -6.41
C VAL A 62 0.68 -7.06 -7.76
N LYS A 63 0.91 -7.99 -8.68
CA LYS A 63 1.21 -7.66 -10.07
C LYS A 63 -0.10 -7.57 -10.83
N LEU A 64 -0.35 -6.43 -11.48
CA LEU A 64 -1.48 -6.28 -12.38
C LEU A 64 -1.11 -6.89 -13.74
N CYS A 65 -1.94 -7.79 -14.25
CA CYS A 65 -1.85 -8.24 -15.64
C CYS A 65 -2.62 -7.24 -16.50
N VAL A 66 -1.94 -6.60 -17.45
CA VAL A 66 -2.62 -5.78 -18.46
C VAL A 66 -3.10 -6.73 -19.56
N PRO A 67 -4.41 -6.79 -19.87
CA PRO A 67 -4.89 -7.61 -20.98
C PRO A 67 -4.33 -7.02 -22.29
N THR A 68 -3.59 -7.86 -23.03
CA THR A 68 -3.07 -7.59 -24.38
C THR A 68 -4.14 -7.69 -25.44
#